data_AF-H1S954-F1
#
_entry.id   AF-H1S954-F1
#
_cell.length_a   1.000
_cell.length_b   1.000
_cell.length_c   1.000
_cell.angle_alpha   90.00
_cell.angle_beta   90.00
_cell.angle_gamma   90.00
#
_symmetry.space_group_name_H-M   'P 1'
#
loop_
_entity.id
_entity.type
_entity.pdbx_description
1 polymer ?
#
loop_
_entity_poly.entity_id
_entity_poly.type
_entity_poly.pdbx_seq_one_letter_code
_entity_poly.pdbx_strand_id
1 'polypeptide(L)'
;MRTTFALDPALKTLARADTPLCRCEDVPLSAIQAYPDAWMARMQSRCGMGACQGRVCATAGRALFGWTQPTPRPPLSPARIGTLMLDENGRS
;
A
#
# COMPACT_ATOMS: atom_id res chain seq x y z
N MET A 1 3.12 -25.58 7.84
CA MET A 1 1.92 -24.71 7.90
C MET A 1 2.25 -23.53 8.81
N ARG A 2 2.24 -22.29 8.32
CA ARG A 2 2.47 -21.10 9.18
C ARG A 2 1.16 -20.75 9.86
N THR A 3 1.14 -20.77 11.19
CA THR A 3 0.04 -20.22 11.99
C THR A 3 0.24 -18.71 12.13
N THR A 4 -0.83 -17.93 11.98
CA THR A 4 -0.81 -16.47 12.13
C THR A 4 -1.70 -16.05 13.28
N PHE A 5 -1.32 -15.02 14.02
CA PHE A 5 -2.19 -14.42 15.02
C PHE A 5 -3.43 -13.81 14.34
N ALA A 6 -4.60 -14.02 14.95
CA ALA A 6 -5.82 -13.33 14.56
C ALA A 6 -5.80 -11.91 15.16
N LEU A 7 -6.11 -10.91 14.35
CA LEU A 7 -6.29 -9.55 14.85
C LEU A 7 -7.60 -9.47 15.64
N ASP A 8 -7.55 -8.85 16.81
CA ASP A 8 -8.75 -8.49 17.57
C ASP A 8 -9.64 -7.56 16.71
N PRO A 9 -10.92 -7.90 16.47
CA PRO A 9 -11.84 -7.05 15.71
C PRO A 9 -11.91 -5.60 16.20
N ALA A 10 -11.72 -5.35 17.51
CA ALA A 10 -11.71 -4.01 18.08
C ALA A 10 -10.62 -3.11 17.48
N LEU A 11 -9.51 -3.68 16.99
CA LEU A 11 -8.43 -2.91 16.36
C LEU A 11 -8.88 -2.17 15.09
N LYS A 12 -9.93 -2.65 14.42
CA LYS A 12 -10.45 -2.01 13.20
C LYS A 12 -11.18 -0.70 13.45
N THR A 13 -11.57 -0.41 14.70
CA THR A 13 -12.34 0.78 15.07
C THR A 13 -11.50 1.85 15.77
N LEU A 14 -10.23 1.57 16.08
CA LEU A 14 -9.34 2.50 16.78
C LEU A 14 -8.85 3.66 15.90
N ALA A 15 -8.83 3.48 14.59
CA ALA A 15 -8.34 4.49 13.67
C ALA A 15 -9.30 5.68 13.59
N ARG A 16 -8.76 6.88 13.81
CA ARG A 16 -9.50 8.15 13.66
C ARG A 16 -9.35 8.69 12.25
N ALA A 17 -10.19 9.67 11.89
CA ALA A 17 -10.15 10.32 10.58
C ALA A 17 -8.76 10.87 10.20
N ASP A 18 -8.01 11.42 11.16
CA ASP A 18 -6.67 11.98 10.98
C ASP A 18 -5.53 10.93 11.03
N THR A 19 -5.86 9.66 11.29
CA THR A 19 -4.85 8.60 11.41
C THR A 19 -4.14 8.39 10.07
N PRO A 20 -2.80 8.49 10.03
CA PRO A 20 -2.05 8.25 8.79
C PRO A 20 -2.22 6.80 8.33
N LEU A 21 -2.82 6.62 7.15
CA LEU A 21 -2.96 5.31 6.54
C LEU A 21 -1.83 5.03 5.54
N CYS A 22 -1.44 6.03 4.73
CA CYS A 22 -0.32 5.92 3.81
C CYS A 22 0.79 6.89 4.21
N ARG A 23 1.83 6.37 4.87
CA ARG A 23 2.97 7.20 5.31
C ARG A 23 3.80 7.77 4.17
N CYS A 24 3.99 7.02 3.07
CA CYS A 24 4.81 7.52 1.95
C CYS A 24 4.18 8.70 1.21
N GLU A 25 2.87 8.86 1.31
CA GLU A 25 2.10 9.87 0.57
C GLU A 25 1.35 10.80 1.52
N ASP A 26 1.61 10.68 2.84
CA ASP A 26 0.93 11.38 3.93
C ASP A 26 -0.61 11.43 3.80
N VAL A 27 -1.22 10.29 3.42
CA VAL A 27 -2.68 10.17 3.25
C VAL A 27 -3.34 9.70 4.55
N PRO A 28 -4.24 10.50 5.16
CA PRO A 28 -5.01 10.10 6.33
C PRO A 28 -6.20 9.18 5.96
N LEU A 29 -6.77 8.50 6.95
CA LEU A 29 -7.94 7.63 6.78
C LEU A 29 -9.13 8.37 6.15
N SER A 30 -9.40 9.60 6.61
CA SER A 30 -10.52 10.43 6.13
C SER A 30 -10.49 10.70 4.63
N ALA A 31 -9.29 10.78 4.05
CA ALA A 31 -9.10 11.05 2.64
C ALA A 31 -9.46 9.86 1.75
N ILE A 32 -9.67 8.66 2.30
CA ILE A 32 -9.98 7.48 1.49
C ILE A 32 -11.15 6.63 1.93
N GLN A 33 -11.63 6.78 3.17
CA GLN A 33 -12.67 5.92 3.75
C GLN A 33 -14.02 5.96 2.99
N ALA A 34 -14.25 7.01 2.19
CA ALA A 34 -15.48 7.18 1.42
C ALA A 34 -15.46 6.45 0.06
N TYR A 35 -14.31 5.93 -0.38
CA TYR A 35 -14.21 5.26 -1.67
C TYR A 35 -14.64 3.79 -1.59
N PRO A 36 -15.27 3.26 -2.65
CA PRO A 36 -15.79 1.89 -2.64
C PRO A 36 -14.69 0.84 -2.76
N ASP A 37 -13.55 1.19 -3.36
CA ASP A 37 -12.47 0.25 -3.64
C ASP A 37 -11.07 0.89 -3.58
N ALA A 38 -10.06 0.03 -3.53
CA ALA A 38 -8.66 0.43 -3.45
C ALA A 38 -8.16 1.18 -4.69
N TRP A 39 -8.78 0.97 -5.86
CA TRP A 39 -8.37 1.65 -7.09
C TRP A 39 -8.81 3.11 -7.08
N MET A 40 -10.08 3.37 -6.78
CA MET A 40 -10.60 4.74 -6.62
C MET A 40 -9.86 5.47 -5.50
N ALA A 41 -9.70 4.83 -4.34
CA ALA A 41 -8.92 5.40 -3.23
C ALA A 41 -7.51 5.80 -3.65
N ARG A 42 -6.79 4.90 -4.34
CA ARG A 42 -5.44 5.16 -4.85
C ARG A 42 -5.43 6.32 -5.86
N MET A 43 -6.33 6.31 -6.83
CA MET A 43 -6.33 7.32 -7.90
C MET A 43 -6.69 8.70 -7.41
N GLN A 44 -7.64 8.81 -6.46
CA GLN A 44 -8.09 10.10 -5.95
C GLN A 44 -7.15 10.68 -4.88
N SER A 45 -6.49 9.83 -4.07
CA SER A 45 -5.66 10.28 -2.95
C SER A 45 -4.16 10.09 -3.11
N ARG A 46 -3.72 9.43 -4.20
CA ARG A 46 -2.34 8.93 -4.40
C ARG A 46 -1.91 7.82 -3.42
N CYS A 47 -2.79 7.33 -2.55
CA CYS A 47 -2.48 6.26 -1.58
C CYS A 47 -1.80 5.05 -2.26
N GLY A 48 -0.59 4.73 -1.81
CA GLY A 48 0.21 3.61 -2.31
C GLY A 48 0.99 3.88 -3.60
N MET A 49 1.09 5.12 -4.08
CA MET A 49 1.91 5.52 -5.23
C MET A 49 3.35 5.90 -4.88
N GLY A 50 3.69 5.98 -3.58
CA GLY A 50 5.04 6.33 -3.12
C GLY A 50 6.02 5.16 -3.18
N ALA A 51 7.25 5.39 -2.71
CA ALA A 51 8.34 4.41 -2.79
C ALA A 51 8.02 3.02 -2.20
N CYS A 52 7.11 2.92 -1.21
CA CYS A 52 6.68 1.61 -0.70
C CYS A 52 5.73 0.85 -1.65
N GLN A 53 5.26 1.49 -2.72
CA GLN A 53 4.28 1.00 -3.70
C GLN A 53 3.01 0.39 -3.07
N GLY A 54 2.61 0.89 -1.90
CA GLY A 54 1.43 0.44 -1.18
C GLY A 54 1.62 -0.81 -0.33
N ARG A 55 2.85 -1.29 -0.11
CA ARG A 55 3.15 -2.51 0.67
C ARG A 55 2.51 -2.52 2.06
N VAL A 56 2.43 -1.36 2.71
CA VAL A 56 1.82 -1.20 4.04
C VAL A 56 0.34 -0.84 3.94
N CYS A 57 0.01 0.27 3.28
CA CYS A 57 -1.34 0.82 3.27
C CYS A 57 -2.36 -0.08 2.54
N ALA A 58 -1.94 -0.88 1.55
CA ALA A 58 -2.84 -1.83 0.90
C ALA A 58 -3.29 -2.93 1.88
N THR A 59 -2.37 -3.47 2.69
CA THR A 59 -2.72 -4.46 3.75
C THR A 59 -3.67 -3.85 4.78
N ALA A 60 -3.43 -2.60 5.19
CA ALA A 60 -4.34 -1.87 6.07
C ALA A 60 -5.73 -1.69 5.44
N GLY A 61 -5.81 -1.29 4.18
CA GLY A 61 -7.07 -1.17 3.44
C GLY A 61 -7.83 -2.49 3.32
N ARG A 62 -7.14 -3.63 3.14
CA ARG A 62 -7.78 -4.96 3.18
C ARG A 62 -8.35 -5.25 4.57
N ALA A 63 -7.61 -4.95 5.64
CA ALA A 63 -8.06 -5.23 7.00
C ALA A 63 -9.27 -4.37 7.42
N LEU A 64 -9.26 -3.09 7.04
CA LEU A 64 -10.29 -2.10 7.42
C LEU A 64 -11.52 -2.14 6.51
N PHE A 65 -11.33 -2.28 5.20
CA PHE A 65 -12.40 -2.13 4.21
C PHE A 65 -12.70 -3.39 3.40
N GLY A 66 -11.93 -4.46 3.59
CA GLY A 66 -12.08 -5.69 2.80
C GLY A 66 -11.63 -5.57 1.35
N TRP A 67 -10.93 -4.48 0.99
CA TRP A 67 -10.52 -4.27 -0.40
C TRP A 67 -9.55 -5.34 -0.92
N THR A 68 -9.79 -5.76 -2.16
CA THR A 68 -8.89 -6.66 -2.90
C THR A 68 -7.53 -6.00 -3.10
N GLN A 69 -6.47 -6.76 -2.87
CA GLN A 69 -5.11 -6.29 -3.13
C GLN A 69 -4.82 -6.36 -4.63
N PRO A 70 -4.30 -5.27 -5.24
CA PRO A 70 -3.86 -5.34 -6.61
C PRO A 70 -2.65 -6.27 -6.72
N THR A 71 -2.58 -7.02 -7.82
CA THR A 71 -1.40 -7.84 -8.14
C THR A 71 -0.17 -6.93 -8.24
N PRO A 72 0.93 -7.22 -7.49
CA PRO A 72 2.16 -6.46 -7.61
C PRO A 72 2.69 -6.49 -9.03
N ARG A 73 3.13 -5.34 -9.54
CA ARG A 73 3.77 -5.22 -10.86
C ARG A 73 5.27 -5.03 -10.68
N PRO A 74 6.11 -5.67 -11.51
CA PRO A 74 7.54 -5.38 -11.52
C PRO A 74 7.82 -3.90 -11.85
N PRO A 75 8.89 -3.32 -11.27
CA PRO A 75 9.76 -3.93 -10.25
C PRO A 75 9.07 -3.98 -8.87
N LEU A 76 9.26 -5.08 -8.12
CA LEU A 76 8.60 -5.31 -6.81
C LEU A 76 9.08 -4.37 -5.69
N SER A 77 10.21 -3.72 -5.92
CA SER A 77 10.79 -2.64 -5.13
C SER A 77 11.29 -1.55 -6.08
N PRO A 78 11.30 -0.28 -5.68
CA PRO A 78 11.91 0.77 -6.49
C PRO A 78 13.33 0.40 -6.92
N ALA A 79 13.63 0.60 -8.19
CA ALA A 79 14.94 0.35 -8.78
C ALA A 79 15.38 1.61 -9.55
N ARG A 80 16.68 1.89 -9.54
CA ARG A 80 17.24 2.96 -10.37
C ARG A 80 17.26 2.51 -11.82
N ILE A 81 16.98 3.42 -12.75
CA ILE A 81 17.06 3.13 -14.18
C ILE A 81 18.45 2.59 -14.56
N GLY A 82 19.52 3.19 -14.04
CA GLY A 82 20.88 2.70 -14.28
C GLY A 82 21.15 1.27 -13.81
N THR A 83 20.40 0.76 -12.82
CA THR A 83 20.49 -0.66 -12.41
C THR A 83 19.82 -1.58 -13.42
N LEU A 84 18.77 -1.12 -14.09
CA LEU A 84 18.05 -1.88 -15.12
C LEU A 84 18.76 -1.85 -16.48
N MET A 85 19.68 -0.90 -16.68
CA MET A 85 20.50 -0.77 -17.89
C MET A 85 21.77 -1.62 -17.88
N LEU A 86 22.09 -2.24 -16.74
CA LEU A 86 23.29 -3.06 -16.63
C LEU A 86 23.16 -4.32 -17.51
N ASP A 87 24.20 -4.61 -18.29
CA ASP A 87 24.37 -5.91 -18.94
C ASP A 87 24.65 -7.01 -17.91
N GLU A 88 24.79 -8.24 -18.39
CA GLU A 88 25.06 -9.42 -17.56
C GLU A 88 26.42 -9.34 -16.81
N ASN A 89 27.30 -8.40 -17.20
CA ASN A 89 28.57 -8.10 -16.56
C ASN A 89 28.54 -6.84 -15.67
N GLY A 90 27.38 -6.20 -15.50
CA GLY A 90 27.23 -5.00 -14.67
C GLY A 90 27.70 -3.70 -15.33
N ARG A 91 27.74 -3.62 -16.67
CA ARG A 91 28.13 -2.41 -17.43
C ARG A 91 26.90 -1.71 -17.97
N SER A 92 26.88 -0.37 -17.93
CA SER A 92 25.78 0.47 -18.43
C SER A 92 26.06 1.03 -19.82
#